data_AF-A0A6L8EXW7-F1
#
_entry.id   AF-A0A6L8EXW7-F1
#
_cell.length_a   1.000
_cell.length_b   1.000
_cell.length_c   1.000
_cell.angle_alpha   90.00
_cell.angle_beta   90.00
_cell.angle_gamma   90.00
#
_symmetry.space_group_name_H-M   'P 1'
#
loop_
_entity.id
_entity.type
_entity.pdbx_description
1 polymer ?
#
loop_
_entity_poly.entity_id
_entity_poly.type
_entity_poly.pdbx_seq_one_letter_code
_entity_poly.pdbx_strand_id
1 'polypeptide(L)'
;MNEFLKLLLPWPARDFNPITDIFVYGILSSFLICLGIFLWKAIRRSNLISNLVNTVSQHAKPAKPEILPHLETEFDGNSELAEVWHEFQNSLITREPKENQQKIVYKTDEASLFFGEERLLGQYMNLRFWNSVPALLVGLGILGTFVGLV
;
A
#
# COMPACT_ATOMS: atom_id res chain seq x y z
N MET A 1 -7.97 40.35 -0.11
CA MET A 1 -8.50 38.98 0.05
C MET A 1 -9.51 38.76 -1.07
N ASN A 2 -9.19 37.87 -2.02
CA ASN A 2 -9.92 37.75 -3.29
C ASN A 2 -11.38 37.33 -3.07
N GLU A 3 -12.30 37.85 -3.87
CA GLU A 3 -13.76 37.54 -3.81
C GLU A 3 -14.05 36.03 -3.80
N PHE A 4 -13.22 35.23 -4.46
CA PHE A 4 -13.29 33.77 -4.45
C PHE A 4 -13.15 33.16 -3.03
N LEU A 5 -12.27 33.72 -2.19
CA LEU A 5 -12.07 33.26 -0.81
C LEU A 5 -13.24 33.59 0.11
N LYS A 6 -13.97 34.69 -0.15
CA LYS A 6 -15.20 35.01 0.59
C LYS A 6 -16.35 34.07 0.23
N LEU A 7 -16.38 33.58 -1.01
CA LEU A 7 -17.40 32.64 -1.47
C LEU A 7 -17.19 31.22 -0.92
N LEU A 8 -15.93 30.84 -0.71
CA LEU A 8 -15.54 29.50 -0.24
C LEU A 8 -15.64 29.35 1.29
N LEU A 9 -15.59 30.45 2.04
CA LEU A 9 -15.72 30.50 3.50
C LEU A 9 -16.73 31.61 3.87
N PRO A 10 -18.05 31.34 3.83
CA PRO A 10 -19.09 32.31 4.16
C PRO A 10 -19.25 32.49 5.68
N TRP A 11 -18.17 32.30 6.46
CA TRP A 11 -18.23 32.52 7.90
C TRP A 11 -18.32 34.03 8.13
N PRO A 12 -19.40 34.57 8.73
CA PRO A 12 -19.43 35.98 9.15
C PRO A 12 -18.21 36.27 10.02
N ALA A 13 -17.60 37.45 9.90
CA ALA A 13 -16.51 37.86 10.79
C ALA A 13 -17.00 37.76 12.26
N ARG A 14 -16.71 36.63 12.92
CA ARG A 14 -16.98 36.44 14.34
C ARG A 14 -15.89 37.16 15.10
N ASP A 15 -16.27 37.80 16.20
CA ASP A 15 -15.31 38.22 17.20
C ASP A 15 -14.49 37.00 17.63
N PHE A 16 -13.16 37.14 17.55
CA PHE A 16 -12.22 36.06 17.85
C PHE A 16 -12.49 35.57 19.28
N ASN A 17 -12.96 34.33 19.41
CA ASN A 17 -13.25 33.73 20.69
C ASN A 17 -12.07 32.82 21.03
N PRO A 18 -11.15 33.26 21.90
CA PRO A 18 -9.84 32.62 22.05
C PRO A 18 -9.98 31.15 22.45
N ILE A 19 -10.99 30.79 23.23
CA ILE A 19 -11.20 29.41 23.71
C ILE A 19 -11.68 28.49 22.58
N THR A 20 -12.71 28.90 21.83
CA THR A 20 -13.28 28.08 20.75
C THR A 20 -12.35 27.99 19.56
N ASP A 21 -11.66 29.09 19.24
CA ASP A 21 -10.78 29.15 18.07
C ASP A 21 -9.52 28.31 18.31
N ILE A 22 -8.92 28.38 19.51
CA ILE A 22 -7.79 27.50 19.89
C ILE A 22 -8.19 26.02 19.81
N PHE A 23 -9.41 25.67 20.26
CA PHE A 23 -9.89 24.29 20.22
C PHE A 23 -10.06 23.77 18.79
N VAL A 24 -10.69 24.56 17.91
CA VAL A 24 -10.92 24.18 16.51
C VAL A 24 -9.60 24.04 15.74
N TYR A 25 -8.69 25.01 15.85
CA TYR A 25 -7.38 24.93 15.19
C TYR A 25 -6.51 23.81 15.77
N GLY A 26 -6.64 23.50 17.07
CA GLY A 26 -5.96 22.39 17.72
C GLY A 26 -6.36 21.03 17.13
N ILE A 27 -7.67 20.79 17.00
CA ILE A 27 -8.19 19.55 16.37
C ILE A 27 -7.76 19.44 14.91
N LEU A 28 -7.85 20.54 14.17
CA LEU A 28 -7.55 20.56 12.74
C LEU A 28 -6.05 20.32 12.48
N SER A 29 -5.18 20.91 13.30
CA SER A 29 -3.73 20.67 13.27
C SER A 29 -3.39 19.22 13.63
N SER A 30 -3.98 18.67 14.70
CA SER A 30 -3.77 17.28 15.11
C SER A 30 -4.19 16.29 14.01
N PHE A 31 -5.34 16.54 13.37
CA PHE A 31 -5.81 15.74 12.25
C PHE A 31 -4.84 15.79 11.05
N LEU A 32 -4.36 16.97 10.68
CA LEU A 32 -3.38 17.14 9.59
C LEU A 32 -2.04 16.46 9.90
N ILE A 33 -1.56 16.54 11.14
CA ILE A 33 -0.33 15.87 11.57
C ILE A 33 -0.49 14.34 11.49
N CYS A 34 -1.60 13.79 12.01
CA CYS A 34 -1.90 12.37 11.90
C CYS A 34 -2.01 11.90 10.44
N LEU A 35 -2.70 12.68 9.59
CA LEU A 35 -2.84 12.40 8.17
C LEU A 35 -1.47 12.39 7.47
N GLY A 36 -0.61 13.37 7.78
CA GLY A 36 0.74 13.46 7.23
C GLY A 36 1.62 12.29 7.62
N ILE A 37 1.60 11.86 8.89
CA ILE A 37 2.33 10.68 9.37
C ILE A 37 1.83 9.41 8.68
N PHE A 38 0.51 9.27 8.53
CA PHE A 38 -0.10 8.12 7.86
C PHE A 38 0.31 8.04 6.38
N LEU A 39 0.20 9.16 5.65
CA LEU A 39 0.62 9.24 4.25
C LEU A 39 2.13 9.00 4.09
N TRP A 40 2.96 9.56 4.96
CA TRP A 40 4.41 9.31 4.96
C TRP A 40 4.72 7.82 5.13
N LYS A 41 4.06 7.16 6.09
CA LYS A 41 4.26 5.73 6.35
C LYS A 41 3.79 4.89 5.15
N ALA A 42 2.68 5.26 4.52
CA ALA A 42 2.17 4.61 3.32
C ALA A 42 3.13 4.76 2.12
N ILE A 43 3.63 5.97 1.87
CA ILE A 43 4.60 6.24 0.79
C ILE A 43 5.91 5.49 1.04
N ARG A 44 6.40 5.46 2.29
CA ARG A 44 7.64 4.72 2.62
C ARG A 44 7.51 3.22 2.38
N ARG A 45 6.34 2.63 2.62
CA ARG A 45 6.05 1.22 2.32
C ARG A 45 5.99 0.97 0.81
N SER A 46 5.40 1.88 0.05
CA SER A 46 5.38 1.81 -1.43
C SER A 46 6.78 1.85 -2.04
N ASN A 47 7.68 2.67 -1.50
CA ASN A 47 9.07 2.75 -1.99
C ASN A 47 9.86 1.45 -1.75
N LEU A 48 9.56 0.72 -0.67
CA LEU A 48 10.21 -0.55 -0.36
C LEU A 48 9.78 -1.64 -1.36
N ILE A 49 8.49 -1.68 -1.71
CA ILE A 49 7.94 -2.60 -2.71
C ILE A 49 8.51 -2.29 -4.10
N SER A 50 8.65 -1.00 -4.46
CA SER A 50 9.25 -0.60 -5.74
C SER A 50 10.71 -1.06 -5.89
N ASN A 51 11.48 -1.08 -4.80
CA ASN A 51 12.87 -1.53 -4.85
C ASN A 51 12.96 -3.05 -5.01
N LEU A 52 12.07 -3.82 -4.36
CA LEU A 52 11.97 -5.26 -4.54
C LEU A 52 11.57 -5.64 -5.97
N VAL A 53 10.60 -4.92 -6.56
CA VAL A 53 10.19 -5.11 -7.95
C VAL A 53 11.35 -4.84 -8.92
N ASN A 54 12.16 -3.81 -8.68
CA ASN A 54 13.32 -3.51 -9.52
C ASN A 54 14.43 -4.55 -9.40
N THR A 55 14.72 -5.07 -8.20
CA THR A 55 15.73 -6.13 -8.01
C THR A 55 15.32 -7.44 -8.68
N VAL A 56 14.03 -7.80 -8.60
CA VAL A 56 13.48 -8.98 -9.29
C VAL A 56 13.43 -8.76 -10.81
N SER A 57 13.12 -7.55 -11.27
CA SER A 57 13.10 -7.22 -12.71
C SER A 57 14.49 -7.21 -13.34
N GLN A 58 15.56 -7.02 -12.57
CA GLN A 58 16.94 -7.10 -13.08
C GLN A 58 17.39 -8.53 -13.40
N HIS A 59 16.72 -9.54 -12.85
CA HIS A 59 16.94 -10.94 -13.20
C HIS A 59 16.03 -11.35 -14.37
N ALA A 60 16.27 -10.73 -15.53
CA ALA A 60 15.62 -11.10 -16.78
C ALA A 60 16.18 -12.44 -17.31
N LYS A 61 15.27 -13.43 -17.33
CA LYS A 61 15.22 -14.75 -17.97
C LYS A 61 16.42 -15.23 -18.83
N PRO A 62 16.79 -16.52 -18.74
CA PRO A 62 16.22 -17.54 -17.88
C PRO A 62 16.75 -17.42 -16.44
N ALA A 63 15.85 -17.51 -15.47
CA ALA A 63 16.22 -17.58 -14.07
C ALA A 63 17.05 -18.85 -13.85
N LYS A 64 18.34 -18.68 -13.53
CA LYS A 64 19.19 -19.81 -13.17
C LYS A 64 18.74 -20.36 -11.82
N PRO A 65 18.70 -21.69 -11.63
CA PRO A 65 18.29 -22.29 -10.36
C PRO A 65 19.16 -21.88 -9.16
N GLU A 66 20.34 -21.32 -9.42
CA GLU A 66 21.29 -20.81 -8.43
C GLU A 66 20.78 -19.58 -7.65
N ILE A 67 19.76 -18.87 -8.17
CA ILE A 67 19.22 -17.66 -7.54
C ILE A 67 18.19 -17.99 -6.43
N LEU A 68 17.60 -19.19 -6.47
CA LEU A 68 16.60 -19.65 -5.49
C LEU A 68 17.05 -19.53 -4.02
N PRO A 69 18.26 -19.98 -3.62
CA PRO A 69 18.72 -19.84 -2.23
C PRO A 69 19.00 -18.39 -1.82
N HIS A 70 19.40 -17.54 -2.77
CA HIS A 70 19.63 -16.12 -2.49
C HIS A 70 18.29 -15.38 -2.26
N LEU A 71 17.28 -15.69 -3.07
CA LEU A 71 15.92 -15.19 -2.88
C LEU A 71 15.33 -15.69 -1.55
N GLU A 72 15.52 -16.95 -1.18
CA GLU A 72 15.05 -17.48 0.12
C GLU A 72 15.58 -16.65 1.29
N THR A 73 16.86 -16.29 1.28
CA THR A 73 17.47 -15.45 2.33
C THR A 73 16.85 -14.05 2.41
N GLU A 74 16.53 -13.44 1.27
CA GLU A 74 15.93 -12.11 1.20
C GLU A 74 14.45 -12.11 1.60
N PHE A 75 13.72 -13.18 1.27
CA PHE A 75 12.31 -13.34 1.61
C PHE A 75 12.10 -13.75 3.08
N ASP A 76 13.02 -14.54 3.66
CA ASP A 76 13.00 -14.92 5.08
C ASP A 76 13.20 -13.71 6.02
N GLY A 77 13.87 -12.65 5.55
CA GLY A 77 14.02 -11.40 6.29
C GLY A 77 12.69 -10.68 6.56
N ASN A 78 11.61 -11.07 5.88
CA ASN A 78 10.28 -10.48 6.03
C ASN A 78 9.25 -11.60 6.21
N SER A 79 8.85 -11.86 7.47
CA SER A 79 7.91 -12.94 7.83
C SER A 79 6.64 -12.96 7.00
N GLU A 80 6.25 -11.79 6.48
CA GLU A 80 5.06 -11.60 5.67
C GLU A 80 5.18 -12.16 4.24
N LEU A 81 6.39 -12.08 3.67
CA LEU A 81 6.67 -12.53 2.32
C LEU A 81 7.20 -13.96 2.30
N ALA A 82 7.74 -14.45 3.42
CA ALA A 82 8.27 -15.81 3.56
C ALA A 82 7.20 -16.87 3.26
N GLU A 83 5.99 -16.73 3.79
CA GLU A 83 4.91 -17.71 3.58
C GLU A 83 4.53 -17.83 2.10
N VAL A 84 4.32 -16.69 1.42
CA VAL A 84 3.99 -16.65 -0.01
C VAL A 84 5.16 -17.16 -0.87
N TRP A 85 6.40 -16.89 -0.45
CA TRP A 85 7.61 -17.40 -1.09
C TRP A 85 7.72 -18.92 -0.99
N HIS A 86 7.43 -19.51 0.17
CA HIS A 86 7.41 -20.96 0.34
C HIS A 86 6.33 -21.63 -0.50
N GLU A 87 5.12 -21.05 -0.57
CA GLU A 87 4.04 -21.56 -1.43
C GLU A 87 4.45 -21.53 -2.91
N PHE A 88 5.11 -20.45 -3.34
CA PHE A 88 5.66 -20.34 -4.69
C PHE A 88 6.77 -21.36 -4.96
N GLN A 89 7.74 -21.54 -4.06
CA GLN A 89 8.82 -22.51 -4.22
C GLN A 89 8.31 -23.95 -4.31
N ASN A 90 7.31 -24.31 -3.49
CA ASN A 90 6.71 -25.64 -3.52
C ASN A 90 6.00 -25.95 -4.85
N SER A 91 5.59 -24.92 -5.60
CA SER A 91 5.02 -25.08 -6.94
C SER A 91 6.08 -25.30 -8.05
N LEU A 92 7.37 -25.12 -7.76
CA LEU A 92 8.42 -25.25 -8.76
C LEU A 92 8.75 -26.71 -9.04
N ILE A 93 8.65 -27.11 -10.31
CA ILE A 93 8.97 -28.47 -10.75
C ILE A 93 10.40 -28.48 -11.27
N THR A 94 11.30 -29.09 -10.50
CA THR A 94 12.68 -29.30 -10.91
C THR A 94 12.83 -30.64 -11.61
N ARG A 95 13.36 -30.67 -12.84
CA ARG A 95 13.80 -31.93 -13.46
C ARG A 95 15.31 -32.07 -13.33
N GLU A 96 15.74 -33.25 -12.90
CA GLU A 96 17.16 -33.57 -12.88
C GLU A 96 17.70 -33.58 -14.32
N PRO A 97 18.85 -32.94 -14.56
CA PRO A 97 19.43 -32.91 -15.89
C PRO A 97 19.89 -34.32 -16.31
N LYS A 98 19.55 -34.72 -17.53
CA LYS A 98 20.30 -35.80 -18.21
C LYS A 98 21.70 -35.27 -18.56
N GLU A 99 22.67 -36.17 -18.57
CA GLU A 99 24.11 -35.92 -18.80
C GLU A 99 24.35 -34.78 -19.83
N ASN A 100 25.11 -33.74 -19.44
CA ASN A 100 25.39 -32.49 -20.17
C ASN A 100 24.24 -31.46 -20.34
N GLN A 101 23.12 -31.56 -19.61
CA GLN A 101 22.07 -30.53 -19.63
C GLN A 101 22.07 -29.66 -18.36
N GLN A 102 21.71 -28.38 -18.50
CA GLN A 102 21.52 -27.50 -17.34
C GLN A 102 20.27 -27.91 -16.56
N LYS A 103 20.27 -27.73 -15.24
CA LYS A 103 19.08 -27.93 -14.39
C LYS A 103 17.99 -26.95 -14.84
N ILE A 104 16.85 -27.46 -15.31
CA ILE A 104 15.72 -26.64 -15.76
C ILE A 104 14.63 -26.71 -14.70
N VAL A 105 14.20 -25.54 -14.24
CA VAL A 105 13.05 -25.37 -13.34
C VAL A 105 11.85 -24.96 -14.18
N TYR A 106 10.79 -25.75 -14.11
CA TYR A 106 9.53 -25.50 -14.79
C TYR A 106 8.50 -24.98 -13.79
N LYS A 107 7.60 -24.12 -14.28
CA LYS A 107 6.42 -23.70 -13.53
C LYS A 107 5.18 -23.90 -14.39
N THR A 108 4.16 -24.51 -13.80
CA THR A 108 2.85 -24.75 -14.44
C THR A 108 1.92 -23.55 -14.33
N ASP A 109 2.08 -22.77 -13.26
CA ASP A 109 1.19 -21.67 -12.90
C ASP A 109 1.91 -20.32 -12.94
N GLU A 110 1.20 -19.27 -13.33
CA GLU A 110 1.77 -17.93 -13.38
C GLU A 110 2.25 -17.45 -11.99
N ALA A 111 3.26 -16.59 -11.96
CA ALA A 111 3.73 -15.98 -10.71
C ALA A 111 2.68 -15.03 -10.09
N SER A 112 1.83 -14.43 -10.92
CA SER A 112 0.71 -13.55 -10.53
C SER A 112 -0.28 -14.20 -9.57
N LEU A 113 -0.47 -15.53 -9.66
CA LEU A 113 -1.36 -16.30 -8.78
C LEU A 113 -0.88 -16.35 -7.32
N PHE A 114 0.41 -16.20 -7.09
CA PHE A 114 1.05 -16.25 -5.77
C PHE A 114 1.32 -14.84 -5.24
N PHE A 115 1.84 -13.95 -6.09
CA PHE A 115 2.21 -12.57 -5.73
C PHE A 115 1.14 -11.53 -6.07
N GLY A 116 -0.14 -11.91 -5.97
CA GLY A 116 -1.26 -11.01 -6.22
C GLY A 116 -1.47 -10.00 -5.08
N GLU A 117 -2.04 -8.83 -5.39
CA GLU A 117 -2.34 -7.77 -4.41
C GLU A 117 -3.20 -8.29 -3.25
N GLU A 118 -4.21 -9.10 -3.55
CA GLU A 118 -5.09 -9.68 -2.53
C GLU A 118 -4.37 -10.65 -1.59
N ARG A 119 -3.40 -11.43 -2.10
CA ARG A 119 -2.63 -12.38 -1.27
C ARG A 119 -1.54 -11.69 -0.47
N LEU A 120 -0.85 -10.71 -1.08
CA LEU A 120 0.25 -9.98 -0.43
C LEU A 120 -0.24 -8.93 0.56
N LEU A 121 -1.29 -8.18 0.24
CA LEU A 121 -1.79 -7.09 1.09
C LEU A 121 -3.01 -7.53 1.90
N GLY A 122 -3.83 -8.46 1.40
CA GLY A 122 -5.06 -8.88 2.07
C GLY A 122 -4.84 -9.57 3.42
N GLN A 123 -3.67 -10.20 3.62
CA GLN A 123 -3.29 -10.81 4.90
C GLN A 123 -3.02 -9.76 6.01
N TYR A 124 -2.53 -8.58 5.64
CA TYR A 124 -2.15 -7.52 6.59
C TYR A 124 -3.15 -6.36 6.65
N MET A 125 -3.97 -6.24 5.61
CA MET A 125 -4.80 -5.08 5.39
C MET A 125 -6.13 -5.51 4.78
N ASN A 126 -7.23 -5.12 5.42
CA ASN A 126 -8.56 -5.36 4.87
C ASN A 126 -8.77 -4.49 3.64
N LEU A 127 -8.40 -5.00 2.46
CA LEU A 127 -8.50 -4.29 1.18
C LEU A 127 -9.93 -3.83 0.90
N ARG A 128 -10.95 -4.59 1.34
CA ARG A 128 -12.36 -4.20 1.20
C ARG A 128 -12.67 -2.93 2.01
N PHE A 129 -12.15 -2.83 3.24
CA PHE A 129 -12.30 -1.62 4.06
C PHE A 129 -11.61 -0.42 3.39
N TRP A 130 -10.35 -0.56 2.98
CA TRP A 130 -9.60 0.53 2.38
C TRP A 130 -10.17 0.98 1.03
N ASN A 131 -10.65 0.05 0.22
CA ASN A 131 -11.37 0.35 -1.02
C ASN A 131 -12.71 1.07 -0.77
N SER A 132 -13.27 0.97 0.43
CA SER A 132 -14.51 1.66 0.82
C SER A 132 -14.28 3.04 1.42
N VAL A 133 -13.04 3.38 1.82
CA VAL A 133 -12.73 4.68 2.44
C VAL A 133 -13.08 5.88 1.54
N PRO A 134 -12.76 5.89 0.22
CA PRO A 134 -13.18 6.99 -0.65
C PRO A 134 -14.70 7.19 -0.66
N ALA A 135 -15.47 6.10 -0.70
CA ALA A 135 -16.94 6.16 -0.67
C ALA A 135 -17.46 6.69 0.68
N LEU A 136 -16.85 6.30 1.80
CA LEU A 136 -17.18 6.84 3.12
C LEU A 136 -16.90 8.34 3.21
N LEU A 137 -15.78 8.82 2.65
CA LEU A 137 -15.45 10.25 2.62
C LEU A 137 -16.43 11.05 1.75
N VAL A 138 -16.86 10.50 0.61
CA VAL A 138 -17.92 11.10 -0.22
C VAL A 138 -19.23 11.16 0.55
N GLY A 139 -19.64 10.06 1.20
CA GLY A 139 -20.84 10.02 2.02
C GLY A 139 -20.81 11.02 3.17
N LEU A 140 -19.66 11.16 3.84
CA LEU A 140 -19.43 12.14 4.88
C LEU A 140 -19.51 13.58 4.34
N GLY A 141 -18.96 13.83 3.15
CA GLY A 141 -19.04 15.13 2.49
C GLY A 141 -20.48 15.55 2.17
N ILE A 142 -21.28 14.63 1.63
CA ILE A 142 -22.72 14.84 1.40
C ILE A 142 -23.47 15.06 2.71
N LEU A 143 -23.15 14.31 3.76
CA LEU A 143 -23.79 14.50 5.07
C LEU A 143 -23.46 15.88 5.65
N GLY A 144 -22.22 16.35 5.44
CA GLY A 144 -21.77 17.68 5.81
C GLY A 144 -22.52 18.81 5.09
N THR A 145 -22.95 18.61 3.83
CA THR A 145 -23.76 19.63 3.14
C THR A 145 -25.15 19.77 3.74
N PHE A 146 -25.76 18.67 4.20
CA PHE A 146 -27.03 18.71 4.92
C PHE A 146 -26.91 19.37 6.29
N VAL A 147 -25.85 19.05 7.05
CA VAL A 147 -25.60 19.70 8.35
C VAL A 147 -25.30 21.18 8.19
N GLY A 148 -24.59 21.58 7.13
CA GLY A 148 -24.30 23.00 6.85
C GLY A 148 -25.51 23.81 6.36
N LEU A 149 -26.62 23.14 6.01
CA LEU A 149 -27.89 23.79 5.66
C LEU A 149 -28.81 24.02 6.87
N VAL A 150 -28.53 23.37 8.01
CA VAL A 150 -29.28 23.51 9.29
C VAL A 150 -28.65 24.59 10.15
#